data_AF-A0A8X6H998-F1
#
_entry.id   AF-A0A8X6H998-F1
#
_cell.length_a   1.000
_cell.length_b   1.000
_cell.length_c   1.000
_cell.angle_alpha   90.00
_cell.angle_beta   90.00
_cell.angle_gamma   90.00
#
_symmetry.space_group_name_H-M   'P 1'
#
loop_
_entity.id
_entity.type
_entity.pdbx_description
1 polymer ?
#
loop_
_entity_poly.entity_id
_entity_poly.type
_entity_poly.pdbx_seq_one_letter_code
_entity_poly.pdbx_strand_id
1 'polypeptide(L)' 'MHWNFVSGLENPADCGTRGIPPTKLEKCDLWFNGPDWLRSSTFLIGELKIIHNYKKTCLPKPKEHPS' A
#
# COMPACT_ATOMS: atom_id res chain seq x y z
N MET A 1 9.30 16.79 15.71
CA MET A 1 8.43 16.05 14.78
C MET A 1 8.85 16.41 13.37
N HIS A 2 9.01 15.42 12.48
CA HIS A 2 9.29 15.66 11.07
C HIS A 2 8.10 15.12 10.28
N TRP A 3 7.42 16.00 9.55
CA TRP A 3 6.31 15.63 8.68
C TRP A 3 6.87 15.30 7.30
N ASN A 4 6.66 14.06 6.86
CA ASN A 4 7.04 13.63 5.51
C ASN A 4 5.87 13.90 4.57
N PHE A 5 5.96 15.00 3.82
CA PHE A 5 4.97 15.32 2.80
C PHE A 5 5.02 14.29 1.66
N VAL A 6 3.85 13.83 1.23
CA VAL A 6 3.67 12.95 0.07
C VAL A 6 2.68 13.60 -0.88
N SER A 7 3.03 13.66 -2.16
CA SER A 7 2.14 14.21 -3.18
C SER A 7 0.85 13.39 -3.31
N GLY A 8 -0.27 14.02 -3.66
CA GLY A 8 -1.56 13.32 -3.81
C GLY A 8 -1.51 12.17 -4.81
N LEU A 9 -0.71 12.30 -5.88
CA LEU A 9 -0.53 11.27 -6.91
C LEU A 9 0.17 10.01 -6.40
N GLU A 10 0.91 10.12 -5.30
CA GLU A 10 1.66 9.02 -4.70
C GLU A 10 1.03 8.54 -3.38
N ASN A 11 0.02 9.24 -2.87
CA ASN A 11 -0.66 8.91 -1.64
C ASN A 11 -1.81 7.92 -1.93
N PRO A 12 -1.72 6.65 -1.50
CA PRO A 12 -2.79 5.67 -1.71
C PRO A 12 -4.14 6.15 -1.18
N ALA A 13 -4.16 6.87 -0.05
CA ALA A 13 -5.41 7.36 0.55
C ALA A 13 -6.17 8.37 -0.33
N ASP A 14 -5.47 9.07 -1.23
CA ASP A 14 -6.08 10.02 -2.17
C ASP A 14 -7.10 9.32 -3.10
N CYS A 15 -6.87 8.05 -3.44
CA CYS A 15 -7.81 7.25 -4.24
C CYS A 15 -9.16 7.08 -3.53
N GLY A 16 -9.14 6.80 -2.23
CA GLY A 16 -10.37 6.62 -1.45
C GLY A 16 -11.10 7.94 -1.22
N THR A 17 -10.38 9.02 -0.89
CA THR A 17 -10.99 10.33 -0.59
C THR A 17 -11.55 11.03 -1.81
N ARG A 18 -11.06 10.73 -3.03
CA ARG A 18 -11.68 11.17 -4.30
C ARG A 18 -12.96 10.44 -4.66
N GLY A 19 -13.36 9.41 -3.90
CA GLY A 19 -14.57 8.64 -4.16
C GLY A 19 -14.42 7.68 -5.34
N ILE A 20 -13.23 7.09 -5.54
CA ILE A 20 -13.06 6.04 -6.55
C ILE A 20 -13.98 4.86 -6.18
N PRO A 21 -14.84 4.39 -7.10
CA PRO A 21 -15.75 3.29 -6.81
C PRO A 21 -14.97 1.99 -6.53
N PRO A 22 -15.49 1.08 -5.68
CA PRO A 22 -14.79 -0.14 -5.27
C PRO A 22 -14.24 -0.96 -6.44
N THR A 23 -15.02 -1.10 -7.52
CA THR A 23 -14.63 -1.85 -8.72
C THR A 23 -13.42 -1.26 -9.48
N LYS A 24 -13.19 0.05 -9.35
CA LYS A 24 -11.97 0.70 -9.86
C LYS A 24 -10.85 0.66 -8.83
N LEU A 25 -11.17 0.74 -7.55
CA LEU A 25 -10.20 0.66 -6.47
C LEU A 25 -9.52 -0.72 -6.43
N GLU A 26 -10.28 -1.79 -6.68
CA GLU A 26 -9.79 -3.17 -6.85
C GLU A 26 -8.67 -3.29 -7.90
N LYS A 27 -8.69 -2.43 -8.92
CA LYS A 27 -7.70 -2.38 -10.00
C LYS A 27 -6.63 -1.29 -9.79
N CYS A 28 -6.69 -0.57 -8.68
CA CYS A 28 -5.76 0.52 -8.39
C CYS A 28 -4.50 -0.03 -7.72
N ASP A 29 -3.42 -0.16 -8.50
CA ASP A 29 -2.15 -0.65 -7.98
C ASP A 29 -1.59 0.23 -6.86
N LEU A 30 -1.77 1.55 -6.97
CA LEU A 30 -1.32 2.51 -5.95
C LEU A 30 -2.00 2.25 -4.59
N TRP A 31 -3.29 1.91 -4.57
CA TRP A 31 -4.04 1.65 -3.34
C TRP A 31 -3.47 0.46 -2.56
N PHE A 32 -3.20 -0.66 -3.25
CA PHE A 32 -2.77 -1.91 -2.60
C PHE A 32 -1.25 -2.05 -2.48
N ASN A 33 -0.49 -1.45 -3.40
CA ASN A 33 0.96 -1.64 -3.47
C ASN A 33 1.75 -0.37 -3.13
N GLY A 34 1.10 0.77 -2.89
CA GLY A 34 1.77 2.03 -2.61
C GLY A 34 2.51 2.60 -3.84
N PRO A 35 3.34 3.64 -3.66
CA PRO A 35 4.27 4.12 -4.68
C PRO A 35 5.59 3.31 -4.69
N ASP A 36 6.36 3.40 -5.78
CA ASP A 36 7.61 2.63 -5.96
C ASP A 36 8.63 2.84 -4.84
N TRP A 37 8.78 4.08 -4.38
CA TRP A 37 9.72 4.41 -3.31
C TRP A 37 9.37 3.72 -1.99
N LEU A 38 8.09 3.44 -1.72
CA LEU A 38 7.67 2.70 -0.53
C LEU A 38 7.92 1.19 -0.67
N ARG A 39 7.89 0.68 -1.91
CA ARG A 39 8.18 -0.73 -2.22
C ARG A 39 9.67 -1.04 -2.28
N SER A 40 10.50 -0.03 -2.57
CA SER A 40 11.93 -0.21 -2.70
C SER A 40 12.51 -0.69 -1.37
N SER A 41 13.22 -1.83 -1.43
CA SER A 41 13.84 -2.45 -0.25
C SER A 41 15.09 -1.72 0.26
N THR A 42 15.41 -0.58 -0.35
CA THR A 42 16.59 0.22 -0.04
C THR A 42 16.16 1.56 0.54
N PHE A 43 15.47 1.52 1.69
CA PHE A 43 15.55 2.64 2.61
C PHE A 43 16.87 2.51 3.35
N LEU A 44 17.87 3.28 2.95
CA LEU A 44 19.06 3.47 3.78
C LEU A 44 18.67 4.43 4.93
N ILE A 45 17.84 3.93 5.85
CA ILE A 45 17.88 4.47 7.21
C ILE A 45 19.20 3.98 7.80
N GLY A 46 20.02 4.91 8.28
CA GLY A 46 21.29 4.59 8.94
C GLY A 46 21.07 3.45 9.94
N GLU A 47 21.69 2.32 9.64
CA GLU A 47 21.79 1.12 10.47
C GLU A 47 20.52 0.55 11.12
N LEU A 48 19.48 0.22 10.34
CA LEU A 48 18.58 -0.86 10.77
C LEU A 48 18.01 -1.59 9.56
N LYS A 49 18.51 -2.82 9.33
CA LYS A 49 17.92 -3.80 8.42
C LYS A 49 16.58 -4.26 8.99
N ILE A 50 15.53 -3.45 8.79
CA ILE A 50 14.16 -3.89 9.11
C ILE A 50 13.78 -4.95 8.09
N ILE A 51 13.58 -6.15 8.62
CA ILE A 51 13.32 -7.38 7.89
C ILE A 51 12.05 -7.25 7.05
N HIS A 52 12.17 -7.73 5.82
CA HIS A 52 11.16 -7.96 4.80
C HIS A 52 9.97 -8.79 5.33
N ASN A 53 8.99 -8.16 5.99
CA ASN A 53 7.73 -8.81 6.37
C ASN A 53 6.56 -7.82 6.52
N TYR A 54 6.21 -7.09 5.46
CA TYR A 54 4.98 -6.28 5.44
C TYR A 54 3.85 -6.91 4.61
N LYS A 55 4.08 -8.05 3.95
CA LYS A 55 3.06 -8.74 3.15
C LYS A 55 2.69 -10.10 3.74
N LYS A 56 1.92 -10.16 4.84
CA LYS A 56 1.16 -11.38 5.22
C LYS A 56 -0.15 -11.20 5.99
N THR A 57 -0.69 -10.00 6.25
CA THR A 57 -1.85 -9.89 7.17
C THR A 57 -3.11 -9.16 6.67
N CYS A 58 -3.18 -8.66 5.43
CA CYS A 58 -4.36 -7.88 5.01
C CYS A 58 -5.12 -8.40 3.77
N LEU A 59 -4.81 -9.59 3.25
CA LEU A 59 -5.66 -10.20 2.22
C LEU A 59 -6.74 -11.07 2.89
N PRO A 60 -8.05 -10.77 2.71
CA PRO A 60 -9.09 -11.70 3.12
C PRO A 60 -8.90 -13.01 2.34
N LYS A 61 -8.93 -14.15 3.05
CA LYS A 61 -8.89 -15.47 2.42
C LYS A 61 -10.06 -15.60 1.45
N PRO A 62 -9.90 -16.21 0.26
CA PRO A 62 -11.02 -16.56 -0.60
C PRO A 62 -12.02 -17.38 0.22
N LYS A 63 -13.31 -17.00 0.16
CA LYS A 63 -14.37 -17.80 0.76
C LYS A 63 -14.49 -19.08 -0.06
N GLU A 64 -14.14 -20.22 0.51
CA GLU A 64 -14.48 -21.52 -0.06
C GLU A 64 -16.01 -21.65 -0.03
N HIS A 65 -16.63 -21.76 -1.20
CA HIS A 65 -18.03 -22.15 -1.30
C HIS A 65 -18.11 -23.67 -1.10
N PRO A 66 -18.88 -24.17 -0.12
CA PRO A 66 -19.15 -25.60 -0.04
C PRO A 66 -20.05 -26.00 -1.21
N SER A 67 -19.65 -27.07 -1.90
CA SER A 67 -20.45 -27.78 -2.91
C SER A 67 -21.69 -28.42 -2.31
#